data_AF-A0A7S3VZF5-F1
#
_entry.id   AF-A0A7S3VZF5-F1
#
_cell.length_a   1.000
_cell.length_b   1.000
_cell.length_c   1.000
_cell.angle_alpha   90.00
_cell.angle_beta   90.00
_cell.angle_gamma   90.00
#
_symmetry.space_group_name_H-M   'P 1'
#
loop_
_entity.id
_entity.type
_entity.pdbx_description
1 polymer ?
#
loop_
_entity_poly.entity_id
_entity_poly.type
_entity_poly.pdbx_seq_one_letter_code
_entity_poly.pdbx_strand_id
1 'polypeptide(L)'
;AEVVASRLPLRAHVNIHTKELPVDPLVQVGGADVLGKWYFGAAQAPVKSVEQLRQVVDVDAGLTTKHIDVDVSKIPSLDWKTADNLDVLPCNPEETVNWFAQRLGVEAELDSNVSFTRAPGVDKAVKKPFPTPCTVREALALYCDLCVCPSRAAMKKLAAFAKDPA
;
A
#
# COMPACT_ATOMS: atom_id res chain seq x y z
N ALA A 1 -7.05 22.22 8.74
CA ALA A 1 -7.40 20.95 8.08
C ALA A 1 -8.20 21.16 6.80
N GLU A 2 -9.36 21.83 6.85
CA GLU A 2 -10.27 21.96 5.69
C GLU A 2 -9.64 22.59 4.44
N VAL A 3 -8.84 23.65 4.61
CA VAL A 3 -8.14 24.31 3.49
C VAL A 3 -7.12 23.39 2.80
N VAL A 4 -6.49 22.47 3.54
CA VAL A 4 -5.56 21.50 2.94
C VAL A 4 -6.35 20.37 2.29
N ALA A 5 -7.41 19.88 2.94
CA ALA A 5 -8.28 18.85 2.40
C ALA A 5 -8.95 19.28 1.08
N SER A 6 -9.37 20.55 0.96
CA SER A 6 -9.97 21.08 -0.28
C SER A 6 -9.00 21.21 -1.44
N ARG A 7 -7.69 21.19 -1.18
CA ARG A 7 -6.63 21.23 -2.19
C ARG A 7 -6.18 19.84 -2.65
N LEU A 8 -6.66 18.77 -2.01
CA LEU A 8 -6.34 17.41 -2.43
C LEU A 8 -7.09 17.09 -3.73
N PRO A 9 -6.44 16.46 -4.72
CA PRO A 9 -7.04 16.22 -6.03
C PRO A 9 -8.05 15.06 -6.05
N LEU A 10 -8.06 14.24 -4.99
CA LEU A 10 -8.90 13.05 -4.86
C LEU A 10 -9.69 13.07 -3.55
N ARG A 11 -10.88 12.48 -3.58
CA ARG A 11 -11.63 12.04 -2.40
C ARG A 11 -11.66 10.52 -2.35
N ALA A 12 -11.32 9.97 -1.19
CA ALA A 12 -11.52 8.56 -0.89
C ALA A 12 -12.97 8.33 -0.43
N HIS A 13 -13.55 7.22 -0.88
CA HIS A 13 -14.86 6.74 -0.44
C HIS A 13 -14.68 5.34 0.12
N VAL A 14 -15.28 5.08 1.27
CA VAL A 14 -15.18 3.79 1.97
C VAL A 14 -16.57 3.24 2.18
N ASN A 15 -16.80 1.99 1.77
CA ASN A 15 -18.07 1.30 1.95
C ASN A 15 -17.84 -0.22 1.96
N ILE A 16 -18.58 -0.93 2.82
CA ILE A 16 -18.55 -2.39 2.88
C ILE A 16 -19.03 -3.03 1.56
N HIS A 17 -20.00 -2.42 0.89
CA HIS A 17 -20.55 -2.88 -0.38
C HIS A 17 -19.86 -2.18 -1.55
N THR A 18 -19.00 -2.90 -2.27
CA THR A 18 -18.25 -2.38 -3.42
C THR A 18 -19.15 -1.78 -4.51
N LYS A 19 -20.38 -2.27 -4.67
CA LYS A 19 -21.36 -1.77 -5.66
C LYS A 19 -21.85 -0.35 -5.36
N GLU A 20 -21.78 0.07 -4.11
CA GLU A 20 -22.20 1.40 -3.66
C GLU A 20 -21.07 2.43 -3.75
N LEU A 21 -19.85 1.98 -4.04
CA LEU A 21 -18.72 2.89 -4.23
C LEU A 21 -18.86 3.65 -5.55
N PRO A 22 -18.65 4.97 -5.53
CA PRO A 22 -18.72 5.76 -6.75
C PRO A 22 -17.57 5.39 -7.70
N VAL A 23 -17.85 5.50 -9.00
CA VAL A 23 -16.88 5.29 -10.08
C VAL A 23 -16.70 6.61 -10.83
N ASP A 24 -15.48 7.14 -10.85
CA ASP A 24 -15.11 8.30 -11.66
C ASP A 24 -14.25 7.86 -12.86
N PRO A 25 -14.78 7.94 -14.10
CA PRO A 25 -14.07 7.51 -15.29
C PRO A 25 -12.69 8.18 -15.46
N LEU A 26 -12.56 9.46 -15.08
CA LEU A 26 -11.31 10.21 -15.22
C LEU A 26 -10.27 9.88 -14.15
N VAL A 27 -10.66 9.18 -13.08
CA VAL A 27 -9.72 8.54 -12.15
C VAL A 27 -9.29 7.17 -12.67
N GLN A 28 -10.21 6.41 -13.26
CA GLN A 28 -9.88 5.08 -13.81
C GLN A 28 -8.93 5.18 -15.01
N VAL A 29 -9.17 6.13 -15.91
CA VAL A 29 -8.30 6.39 -17.07
C VAL A 29 -6.92 6.91 -16.64
N GLY A 30 -6.83 7.61 -15.50
CA GLY A 30 -5.56 8.10 -14.96
C GLY A 30 -4.55 6.99 -14.63
N GLY A 31 -5.02 5.76 -14.40
CA GLY A 31 -4.20 4.65 -13.91
C GLY A 31 -3.78 4.84 -12.45
N ALA A 32 -2.94 3.95 -11.93
CA ALA A 32 -2.35 4.12 -10.61
C ALA A 32 -1.03 4.90 -10.66
N ASP A 33 -0.64 5.49 -9.54
CA ASP A 33 0.68 6.10 -9.35
C ASP A 33 1.80 5.07 -9.55
N VAL A 34 3.02 5.56 -9.82
CA VAL A 34 4.20 4.78 -10.22
C VAL A 34 4.57 3.69 -9.21
N LEU A 35 4.21 3.84 -7.93
CA LEU A 35 4.42 2.82 -6.91
C LEU A 35 3.46 1.63 -7.06
N GLY A 36 2.21 1.87 -7.47
CA GLY A 36 1.22 0.82 -7.74
C GLY A 36 1.52 0.00 -8.99
N LYS A 37 2.42 0.47 -9.88
CA LYS A 37 2.72 -0.21 -11.14
C LYS A 37 3.25 -1.63 -10.94
N TRP A 38 4.03 -1.84 -9.87
CA TRP A 38 4.67 -3.12 -9.57
C TRP A 38 3.64 -4.19 -9.25
N TYR A 39 2.50 -3.82 -8.66
CA TYR A 39 1.41 -4.74 -8.35
C TYR A 39 0.65 -5.23 -9.59
N PHE A 40 0.65 -4.48 -10.70
CA PHE A 40 -0.03 -4.94 -11.93
C PHE A 40 0.77 -6.00 -12.70
N GLY A 41 2.10 -6.01 -12.55
CA GLY A 41 2.98 -6.97 -13.20
C GLY A 41 3.46 -8.10 -12.28
N ALA A 42 3.12 -8.03 -10.99
CA ALA A 42 3.53 -9.04 -10.02
C ALA A 42 2.68 -10.32 -10.12
N ALA A 43 3.28 -11.42 -9.70
CA ALA A 43 2.60 -12.71 -9.56
C ALA A 43 2.76 -13.21 -8.12
N GLN A 44 1.73 -13.91 -7.63
CA GLN A 44 1.84 -14.62 -6.35
C GLN A 44 2.56 -15.95 -6.57
N ALA A 45 3.56 -16.20 -5.74
CA ALA A 45 4.37 -17.42 -5.77
C ALA A 45 4.41 -18.03 -4.36
N PRO A 46 4.11 -19.33 -4.19
CA PRO A 46 4.22 -19.94 -2.88
C PRO A 46 5.68 -20.15 -2.50
N VAL A 47 6.00 -19.98 -1.22
CA VAL A 47 7.30 -20.31 -0.64
C VAL A 47 7.33 -21.81 -0.34
N LYS A 48 8.27 -22.56 -0.93
CA LYS A 48 8.43 -24.00 -0.71
C LYS A 48 9.16 -24.31 0.59
N SER A 49 10.21 -23.56 0.88
CA SER A 49 11.08 -23.79 2.03
C SER A 49 11.64 -22.46 2.55
N VAL A 50 11.96 -22.44 3.84
CA VAL A 50 12.68 -21.35 4.49
C VAL A 50 13.68 -21.97 5.47
N GLU A 51 14.96 -21.88 5.16
CA GLU A 51 16.03 -22.50 5.95
C GLU A 51 16.90 -21.44 6.61
N GLN A 52 17.27 -21.64 7.88
CA GLN A 52 18.26 -20.80 8.56
C GLN A 52 19.66 -21.25 8.15
N LEU A 53 20.45 -20.33 7.59
CA LEU A 53 21.82 -20.62 7.15
C LEU A 53 22.85 -20.44 8.27
N ARG A 54 22.53 -19.64 9.30
CA ARG A 54 23.45 -19.42 10.41
C ARG A 54 23.38 -20.56 11.41
N GLN A 55 24.55 -21.10 11.77
CA GLN A 55 24.68 -22.10 12.85
C GLN A 55 24.30 -21.52 14.22
N VAL A 56 24.67 -20.27 14.48
CA VAL A 56 24.29 -19.51 15.67
C VAL A 56 23.45 -18.31 15.23
N VAL A 57 22.22 -18.28 15.73
CA VAL A 57 21.22 -17.27 15.41
C VAL A 57 21.17 -16.25 16.54
N ASP A 58 21.21 -14.98 16.19
CA ASP A 58 20.91 -13.88 17.12
C ASP A 58 20.12 -12.83 16.33
N VAL A 59 18.79 -12.83 16.51
CA VAL A 59 17.89 -11.95 15.76
C VAL A 59 18.07 -10.50 16.18
N ASP A 60 18.26 -10.26 17.48
CA ASP A 60 18.35 -8.92 18.07
C ASP A 60 19.64 -8.20 17.63
N ALA A 61 20.73 -8.94 17.46
CA ALA A 61 21.97 -8.42 16.88
C ALA A 61 21.96 -8.36 15.33
N GLY A 62 20.85 -8.69 14.67
CA GLY A 62 20.77 -8.74 13.21
C GLY A 62 21.54 -9.90 12.57
N LEU A 63 21.89 -10.91 13.37
CA LEU A 63 22.69 -12.06 12.99
C LEU A 63 21.78 -13.25 12.63
N THR A 64 21.04 -13.07 11.54
CA THR A 64 20.15 -14.09 10.93
C THR A 64 20.25 -14.05 9.41
N THR A 65 20.16 -15.21 8.73
CA THR A 65 20.23 -15.26 7.26
C THR A 65 19.43 -16.45 6.74
N LYS A 66 18.36 -16.20 6.00
CA LYS A 66 17.47 -17.27 5.51
C LYS A 66 17.71 -17.55 4.03
N HIS A 67 17.73 -18.83 3.67
CA HIS A 67 17.55 -19.30 2.30
C HIS A 67 16.07 -19.57 2.08
N ILE A 68 15.51 -19.08 0.97
CA ILE A 68 14.08 -19.16 0.69
C ILE A 68 13.90 -19.72 -0.72
N ASP A 69 13.23 -20.87 -0.83
CA ASP A 69 12.84 -21.43 -2.11
C ASP A 69 11.45 -20.92 -2.50
N VAL A 70 11.33 -20.29 -3.66
CA VAL A 70 10.06 -19.78 -4.19
C VAL A 70 9.62 -20.63 -5.39
N ASP A 71 8.39 -21.13 -5.36
CA ASP A 71 7.84 -21.88 -6.49
C ASP A 71 7.33 -20.95 -7.59
N VAL A 72 8.11 -20.82 -8.64
CA VAL A 72 7.72 -20.02 -9.82
C VAL A 72 7.17 -20.87 -10.96
N SER A 73 7.02 -22.18 -10.78
CA SER A 73 6.61 -23.12 -11.86
C SER A 73 5.24 -22.80 -12.45
N LYS A 74 4.37 -22.11 -11.70
CA LYS A 74 3.01 -21.72 -12.11
C LYS A 74 2.94 -20.30 -12.66
N ILE A 75 4.06 -19.62 -12.90
CA ILE A 75 4.12 -18.26 -13.44
C ILE A 75 4.57 -18.34 -14.91
N PRO A 76 3.64 -18.42 -15.88
CA PRO A 76 3.97 -18.79 -17.26
C PRO A 76 4.81 -17.72 -17.98
N SER A 77 4.74 -16.47 -17.53
CA SER A 77 5.44 -15.33 -18.10
C SER A 77 6.82 -15.09 -17.52
N LEU A 78 7.27 -15.89 -16.55
CA LEU A 78 8.56 -15.70 -15.89
C LEU A 78 9.65 -16.50 -16.60
N ASP A 79 10.51 -15.80 -17.33
CA ASP A 79 11.81 -16.30 -17.78
C ASP A 79 12.89 -15.68 -16.88
N TRP A 80 13.82 -16.49 -16.39
CA TRP A 80 14.89 -16.03 -15.50
C TRP A 80 16.16 -16.85 -15.71
N LYS A 81 17.29 -16.25 -15.36
CA LYS A 81 18.62 -16.85 -15.41
C LYS A 81 19.32 -16.68 -14.07
N THR A 82 20.29 -17.55 -13.79
CA THR A 82 21.12 -17.43 -12.61
C THR A 82 21.74 -16.04 -12.52
N ALA A 83 21.63 -15.43 -11.33
CA ALA A 83 22.04 -14.07 -11.01
C ALA A 83 21.11 -12.94 -11.52
N ASP A 84 19.91 -13.25 -12.02
CA ASP A 84 18.83 -12.26 -12.14
C ASP A 84 18.30 -11.86 -10.75
N ASN A 85 17.66 -10.69 -10.70
CA ASN A 85 17.06 -10.16 -9.47
C ASN A 85 15.59 -10.56 -9.36
N LEU A 86 15.14 -10.82 -8.13
CA LEU A 86 13.74 -11.00 -7.78
C LEU A 86 13.27 -9.80 -6.95
N ASP A 87 12.34 -9.02 -7.48
CA ASP A 87 11.66 -7.98 -6.71
C ASP A 87 10.54 -8.61 -5.87
N VAL A 88 10.56 -8.33 -4.57
CA VAL A 88 9.56 -8.81 -3.61
C VAL A 88 8.72 -7.62 -3.15
N LEU A 89 7.39 -7.78 -3.17
CA LEU A 89 6.44 -6.79 -2.65
C LEU A 89 6.06 -7.18 -1.21
N PRO A 90 6.63 -6.54 -0.18
CA PRO A 90 6.36 -6.89 1.20
C PRO A 90 4.96 -6.43 1.63
N CYS A 91 4.52 -6.97 2.76
CA CYS A 91 3.30 -6.58 3.45
C CYS A 91 3.67 -6.01 4.82
N ASN A 92 3.06 -4.90 5.22
CA ASN A 92 3.22 -4.38 6.57
C ASN A 92 2.69 -5.38 7.62
N PRO A 93 3.34 -5.50 8.79
CA PRO A 93 2.82 -6.31 9.88
C PRO A 93 1.41 -5.88 10.30
N GLU A 94 0.58 -6.84 10.67
CA GLU A 94 -0.80 -6.58 11.09
C GLU A 94 -0.88 -5.62 12.30
N GLU A 95 0.06 -5.72 13.24
CA GLU A 95 0.18 -4.79 14.36
C GLU A 95 0.37 -3.34 13.90
N THR A 96 1.20 -3.10 12.88
CA THR A 96 1.43 -1.77 12.30
C THR A 96 0.17 -1.27 11.60
N VAL A 97 -0.48 -2.12 10.81
CA VAL A 97 -1.74 -1.78 10.13
C VAL A 97 -2.81 -1.37 11.14
N ASN A 98 -3.01 -2.16 12.18
CA ASN A 98 -4.01 -1.88 13.23
C ASN A 98 -3.66 -0.61 14.00
N TRP A 99 -2.38 -0.40 14.35
CA TRP A 99 -1.91 0.81 15.04
C TRP A 99 -2.22 2.09 14.26
N PHE A 100 -2.00 2.06 12.94
CA PHE A 100 -2.32 3.19 12.05
C PHE A 100 -3.82 3.35 11.85
N ALA A 101 -4.56 2.26 11.64
CA ALA A 101 -6.01 2.31 11.45
C ALA A 101 -6.72 2.96 12.65
N GLN A 102 -6.32 2.60 13.87
CA GLN A 102 -6.84 3.20 15.09
C GLN A 102 -6.60 4.72 15.14
N ARG A 103 -5.39 5.19 14.80
CA ARG A 103 -5.02 6.62 14.84
C ARG A 103 -5.64 7.44 13.71
N LEU A 104 -5.89 6.81 12.58
CA LEU A 104 -6.61 7.41 11.46
C LEU A 104 -8.14 7.38 11.69
N GLY A 105 -8.61 6.65 12.71
CA GLY A 105 -10.04 6.51 13.01
C GLY A 105 -10.79 5.68 11.97
N VAL A 106 -10.12 4.69 11.37
CA VAL A 106 -10.66 3.81 10.30
C VAL A 106 -10.63 2.32 10.66
N GLU A 107 -10.52 2.01 11.95
CA GLU A 107 -10.40 0.64 12.46
C GLU A 107 -11.66 -0.19 12.17
N ALA A 108 -12.85 0.40 12.26
CA ALA A 108 -14.11 -0.28 11.97
C ALA A 108 -14.31 -0.55 10.46
N GLU A 109 -13.55 0.16 9.63
CA GLU A 109 -13.64 0.13 8.18
C GLU A 109 -12.54 -0.71 7.53
N LEU A 110 -11.70 -1.42 8.29
CA LEU A 110 -10.58 -2.21 7.77
C LEU A 110 -11.01 -3.17 6.65
N ASP A 111 -12.16 -3.84 6.83
CA ASP A 111 -12.68 -4.80 5.86
C ASP A 111 -13.66 -4.15 4.85
N SER A 112 -13.84 -2.84 4.91
CA SER A 112 -14.59 -2.07 3.91
C SER A 112 -13.71 -1.74 2.70
N ASN A 113 -14.34 -1.61 1.54
CA ASN A 113 -13.67 -1.31 0.28
C ASN A 113 -13.44 0.20 0.13
N VAL A 114 -12.31 0.59 -0.48
CA VAL A 114 -11.97 1.96 -0.82
C VAL A 114 -11.99 2.20 -2.34
N SER A 115 -12.59 3.32 -2.75
CA SER A 115 -12.47 3.86 -4.11
C SER A 115 -12.13 5.35 -4.07
N PHE A 116 -11.81 5.92 -5.24
CA PHE A 116 -11.46 7.34 -5.37
C PHE A 116 -12.30 8.02 -6.44
N THR A 117 -12.71 9.25 -6.17
CA THR A 117 -13.23 10.19 -7.18
C THR A 117 -12.36 11.44 -7.19
N ARG A 118 -12.45 12.24 -8.25
CA ARG A 118 -11.85 13.59 -8.25
C ARG A 118 -12.50 14.44 -7.16
N ALA A 119 -11.71 15.32 -6.56
CA ALA A 119 -12.22 16.34 -5.66
C ALA A 119 -13.04 17.39 -6.46
N PRO A 120 -14.00 18.10 -5.81
CA PRO A 120 -14.77 19.15 -6.47
C PRO A 120 -13.86 20.20 -7.14
N GLY A 121 -14.16 20.56 -8.38
CA GLY A 121 -13.38 21.53 -9.17
C GLY A 121 -12.15 20.97 -9.88
N VAL A 122 -11.94 19.64 -9.87
CA VAL A 122 -10.86 18.98 -10.61
C VAL A 122 -11.41 18.36 -11.90
N ASP A 123 -11.20 19.03 -13.03
CA ASP A 123 -11.75 18.58 -14.32
C ASP A 123 -10.83 17.66 -15.13
N LYS A 124 -9.55 17.60 -14.77
CA LYS A 124 -8.54 16.75 -15.43
C LYS A 124 -8.52 15.33 -14.87
N ALA A 125 -7.99 14.39 -15.65
CA ALA A 125 -7.70 13.04 -15.18
C ALA A 125 -6.69 13.05 -14.02
N VAL A 126 -6.90 12.18 -13.03
CA VAL A 126 -6.05 12.07 -11.83
C VAL A 126 -5.73 10.61 -11.57
N LYS A 127 -4.46 10.31 -11.32
CA LYS A 127 -4.02 8.94 -11.00
C LYS A 127 -4.48 8.56 -9.60
N LYS A 128 -4.99 7.34 -9.43
CA LYS A 128 -5.23 6.76 -8.10
C LYS A 128 -3.88 6.43 -7.43
N PRO A 129 -3.76 6.52 -6.10
CA PRO A 129 -2.48 6.23 -5.43
C PRO A 129 -2.09 4.75 -5.56
N PHE A 130 -3.07 3.85 -5.66
CA PHE A 130 -2.87 2.40 -5.72
C PHE A 130 -4.06 1.69 -6.39
N PRO A 131 -3.95 0.38 -6.71
CA PRO A 131 -5.04 -0.39 -7.28
C PRO A 131 -6.30 -0.39 -6.39
N THR A 132 -7.46 -0.15 -7.00
CA THR A 132 -8.79 -0.15 -6.35
C THR A 132 -9.84 -0.75 -7.29
N PRO A 133 -10.95 -1.30 -6.78
CA PRO A 133 -11.30 -1.41 -5.36
C PRO A 133 -10.42 -2.41 -4.61
N CYS A 134 -10.06 -2.07 -3.38
CA CYS A 134 -9.39 -2.93 -2.41
C CYS A 134 -9.93 -2.58 -1.01
N THR A 135 -9.70 -3.43 -0.02
CA THR A 135 -10.07 -3.11 1.36
C THR A 135 -9.15 -2.04 1.96
N VAL A 136 -9.61 -1.32 2.99
CA VAL A 136 -8.76 -0.40 3.76
C VAL A 136 -7.56 -1.15 4.35
N ARG A 137 -7.76 -2.40 4.80
CA ARG A 137 -6.71 -3.30 5.27
C ARG A 137 -5.66 -3.53 4.19
N GLU A 138 -6.05 -3.93 2.98
CA GLU A 138 -5.12 -4.13 1.87
C GLU A 138 -4.38 -2.84 1.50
N ALA A 139 -5.07 -1.69 1.51
CA ALA A 139 -4.44 -0.41 1.24
C ALA A 139 -3.32 -0.08 2.23
N LEU A 140 -3.57 -0.27 3.53
CA LEU A 140 -2.58 -0.05 4.58
C LEU A 140 -1.47 -1.13 4.58
N ALA A 141 -1.84 -2.37 4.29
CA ALA A 141 -0.92 -3.51 4.37
C ALA A 141 0.03 -3.59 3.17
N LEU A 142 -0.47 -3.32 1.96
CA LEU A 142 0.27 -3.55 0.71
C LEU A 142 0.71 -2.23 0.05
N TYR A 143 -0.12 -1.19 0.08
CA TYR A 143 0.09 -0.04 -0.80
C TYR A 143 0.66 1.20 -0.12
N CYS A 144 0.70 1.21 1.20
CA CYS A 144 1.18 2.34 1.99
C CYS A 144 2.51 1.99 2.66
N ASP A 145 3.52 2.84 2.45
CA ASP A 145 4.75 2.78 3.24
C ASP A 145 4.51 3.43 4.60
N LEU A 146 4.30 2.60 5.62
CA LEU A 146 3.97 3.02 6.99
C LEU A 146 5.20 3.12 7.90
N CYS A 147 6.35 2.63 7.44
CA CYS A 147 7.57 2.51 8.23
C CYS A 147 8.61 3.57 7.87
N VAL A 148 8.47 4.23 6.72
CA VAL A 148 9.38 5.30 6.30
C VAL A 148 9.18 6.58 7.12
N CYS A 149 10.29 7.24 7.44
CA CYS A 149 10.26 8.57 8.03
C CYS A 149 9.65 9.56 7.01
N PRO A 150 8.57 10.29 7.35
CA PRO A 150 7.90 11.18 6.42
C PRO A 150 8.82 12.35 6.02
N SER A 151 8.83 12.66 4.72
CA SER A 151 9.58 13.82 4.21
C SER A 151 9.07 15.14 4.80
N ARG A 152 9.92 16.17 4.82
CA ARG A 152 9.52 17.52 5.27
C ARG A 152 8.29 18.06 4.51
N ALA A 153 8.17 17.74 3.23
CA ALA A 153 7.03 18.14 2.41
C ALA A 153 5.73 17.44 2.83
N ALA A 154 5.80 16.13 3.17
CA ALA A 154 4.67 15.40 3.71
C ALA A 154 4.27 15.94 5.09
N MET A 155 5.25 16.16 5.98
CA MET A 155 5.02 16.74 7.31
C MET A 155 4.33 18.10 7.26
N LYS A 156 4.71 18.99 6.34
CA LYS A 156 4.04 20.29 6.15
C LYS A 156 2.55 20.15 5.80
N LYS A 157 2.17 19.12 5.04
CA LYS A 157 0.76 18.84 4.71
C LYS A 157 0.01 18.27 5.92
N LEU A 158 0.65 17.35 6.65
CA LEU A 158 0.08 16.72 7.85
C LEU A 158 -0.09 17.70 9.00
N ALA A 159 0.79 18.70 9.14
CA ALA A 159 0.71 19.73 10.19
C ALA A 159 -0.63 20.47 10.21
N ALA A 160 -1.31 20.61 9.06
CA ALA A 160 -2.62 21.25 9.00
C ALA A 160 -3.75 20.44 9.68
N PHE A 161 -3.48 19.19 10.06
CA PHE A 161 -4.40 18.31 10.77
C PHE A 161 -4.04 18.15 12.26
N ALA A 162 -2.90 18.67 12.70
CA ALA A 162 -2.56 18.74 14.12
C ALA A 162 -3.52 19.69 14.84
N LYS A 163 -4.05 19.24 15.98
CA LYS A 163 -4.96 20.03 16.82
C LYS A 163 -4.28 20.61 18.05
N ASP A 164 -3.16 20.02 18.45
CA ASP A 164 -2.33 20.52 19.54
C ASP A 164 -1.39 21.61 19.00
N PRO A 165 -1.43 22.84 19.54
CA PRO A 165 -0.53 23.92 19.16
C PRO A 165 0.89 23.82 19.75
N ALA A 166 1.14 22.89 20.68
CA ALA A 166 2.40 22.75 21.40
C ALA A 166 3.53 22.10 20.59
#